data_AF-A0A913XB53-F1
#
_entry.id   AF-A0A913XB53-F1
#
_cell.length_a   1.000
_cell.length_b   1.000
_cell.length_c   1.000
_cell.angle_alpha   90.00
_cell.angle_beta   90.00
_cell.angle_gamma   90.00
#
_symmetry.space_group_name_H-M   'P 1'
#
loop_
_entity.id
_entity.type
_entity.pdbx_description
1 polymer ?
#
loop_
_entity_poly.entity_id
_entity_poly.type
_entity_poly.pdbx_seq_one_letter_code
_entity_poly.pdbx_strand_id
1 'polypeptide(L)'
;MAAASSGSSTSVQTQMTQDSHAEHMNRLKQLIHLVENALVNVLSQTDIALQQNAESGESGKTGDEDPHRLERYLEDFLNVSDQLEDLLESMQAAERMTALSQKYAPKPVSSTRTDISQDTQTYTDYLSIARNQISISNELQDLLADFVKSKLT
;
A
#
# COMPACT_ATOMS: atom_id res chain seq x y z
N MET A 1 3.79 -41.69 -30.85
CA MET A 1 3.15 -40.36 -30.90
C MET A 1 2.62 -40.08 -29.50
N ALA A 2 3.43 -39.44 -28.65
CA ALA A 2 3.09 -39.15 -27.27
C ALA A 2 3.32 -37.66 -27.02
N ALA A 3 2.36 -37.06 -26.32
CA ALA A 3 2.18 -35.64 -26.09
C ALA A 3 3.29 -35.02 -25.23
N ALA A 4 3.56 -33.74 -25.46
CA ALA A 4 4.07 -32.84 -24.43
C ALA A 4 3.37 -31.49 -24.60
N SER A 5 2.32 -31.31 -23.80
CA SER A 5 1.60 -30.08 -23.57
C SER A 5 2.52 -29.05 -22.89
N SER A 6 2.91 -28.02 -23.62
CA SER A 6 3.62 -26.87 -23.07
C SER A 6 2.66 -26.03 -22.21
N GLY A 7 2.74 -26.22 -20.90
CA GLY A 7 2.01 -25.41 -19.92
C GLY A 7 2.54 -23.99 -19.89
N SER A 8 1.74 -23.06 -20.41
CA SER A 8 1.84 -21.62 -20.24
C SER A 8 1.81 -21.24 -18.75
N SER A 9 2.97 -20.92 -18.17
CA SER A 9 3.07 -20.45 -16.77
C SER A 9 3.60 -19.00 -16.67
N THR A 10 3.80 -18.32 -17.80
CA THR A 10 4.64 -17.12 -17.85
C THR A 10 3.89 -15.79 -17.76
N SER A 11 2.55 -15.78 -17.71
CA SER A 11 1.77 -14.52 -17.64
C SER A 11 1.48 -14.03 -16.21
N VAL A 12 1.77 -14.82 -15.16
CA VAL A 12 1.17 -14.55 -13.84
C VAL A 12 1.92 -13.49 -13.01
N GLN A 13 3.23 -13.30 -13.22
CA GLN A 13 4.04 -12.47 -12.30
C GLN A 13 4.04 -10.97 -12.66
N THR A 14 3.91 -10.61 -13.94
CA THR A 14 3.77 -9.19 -14.35
C THR A 14 2.32 -8.72 -14.24
N GLN A 15 1.36 -9.63 -14.35
CA GLN A 15 -0.07 -9.29 -14.34
C GLN A 15 -0.59 -8.97 -12.93
N MET A 16 -0.09 -9.65 -11.88
CA MET A 16 -0.50 -9.36 -10.49
C MET A 16 -0.08 -7.95 -10.00
N THR A 17 1.11 -7.48 -10.37
CA THR A 17 1.60 -6.15 -9.91
C THR A 17 0.87 -5.00 -10.61
N GLN A 18 0.49 -5.20 -11.87
CA GLN A 18 -0.26 -4.20 -12.64
C GLN A 18 -1.72 -4.11 -12.17
N ASP A 19 -2.31 -5.23 -11.77
CA ASP A 19 -3.67 -5.29 -11.21
C ASP A 19 -3.74 -4.57 -9.85
N SER A 20 -2.82 -4.88 -8.93
CA SER A 20 -2.74 -4.24 -7.61
C SER A 20 -2.52 -2.71 -7.69
N HIS A 21 -1.72 -2.23 -8.64
CA HIS A 21 -1.55 -0.79 -8.85
C HIS A 21 -2.86 -0.13 -9.33
N ALA A 22 -3.60 -0.77 -10.23
CA ALA A 22 -4.88 -0.26 -10.71
C ALA A 22 -5.94 -0.23 -9.58
N GLU A 23 -5.97 -1.25 -8.74
CA GLU A 23 -6.82 -1.31 -7.54
C GLU A 23 -6.50 -0.19 -6.55
N HIS A 24 -5.22 0.02 -6.22
CA HIS A 24 -4.78 1.12 -5.35
C HIS A 24 -5.19 2.48 -5.91
N MET A 25 -5.03 2.70 -7.22
CA MET A 25 -5.44 3.95 -7.87
C MET A 25 -6.95 4.17 -7.85
N ASN A 26 -7.74 3.11 -8.02
CA ASN A 26 -9.21 3.20 -7.92
C ASN A 26 -9.64 3.52 -6.49
N ARG A 27 -9.03 2.86 -5.49
CA ARG A 27 -9.31 3.11 -4.08
C ARG A 27 -8.90 4.52 -3.65
N LEU A 28 -7.77 5.02 -4.15
CA LEU A 28 -7.30 6.38 -3.89
C LEU A 28 -8.33 7.42 -4.39
N LYS A 29 -8.83 7.26 -5.62
CA LYS A 29 -9.87 8.16 -6.16
C LYS A 29 -11.15 8.14 -5.33
N GLN A 30 -11.57 6.95 -4.87
CA GLN A 30 -12.74 6.81 -4.01
C GLN A 30 -12.54 7.51 -2.66
N LEU A 31 -11.38 7.34 -2.03
CA LEU A 31 -11.06 7.98 -0.76
C LEU A 31 -10.96 9.50 -0.90
N ILE A 32 -10.35 10.03 -1.97
CA ILE A 32 -10.32 11.47 -2.24
C ILE A 32 -11.75 12.03 -2.30
N HIS A 33 -12.64 11.36 -3.03
CA HIS A 33 -14.03 11.79 -3.11
C HIS A 33 -14.74 11.72 -1.74
N LEU A 34 -14.42 10.71 -0.93
CA LEU A 34 -14.97 10.56 0.41
C LEU A 34 -14.47 11.65 1.36
N VAL A 35 -13.19 12.01 1.30
CA VAL A 35 -12.59 13.13 2.06
C VAL A 35 -13.25 14.45 1.68
N GLU A 36 -13.42 14.72 0.38
CA GLU A 36 -14.10 15.93 -0.11
C GLU A 36 -15.51 16.03 0.47
N ASN A 37 -16.29 14.94 0.38
CA ASN A 37 -17.65 14.91 0.90
C ASN A 37 -17.70 15.05 2.43
N ALA A 38 -16.80 14.37 3.16
CA ALA A 38 -16.72 14.47 4.61
C ALA A 38 -16.36 15.89 5.07
N LEU A 39 -15.41 16.55 4.38
CA LEU A 39 -15.03 17.93 4.65
C LEU A 39 -16.20 18.90 4.41
N VAL A 40 -16.95 18.74 3.31
CA VAL A 40 -18.15 19.54 3.03
C VAL A 40 -19.19 19.37 4.14
N ASN A 41 -19.38 18.14 4.63
CA ASN A 41 -20.29 17.89 5.74
C ASN A 41 -19.84 18.56 7.04
N VAL A 42 -18.55 18.49 7.38
CA VAL A 42 -17.98 19.19 8.54
C VAL A 42 -18.20 20.70 8.43
N LEU A 43 -17.92 21.30 7.27
CA LEU A 43 -18.12 22.74 7.06
C LEU A 43 -19.60 23.13 7.17
N SER A 44 -20.50 22.33 6.59
CA SER A 44 -21.95 22.57 6.69
C SER A 44 -22.44 22.49 8.14
N GLN A 45 -21.96 21.54 8.93
CA GLN A 45 -22.33 21.44 10.35
C GLN A 45 -21.70 22.55 11.19
N THR A 46 -20.49 22.99 10.85
CA THR A 46 -19.84 24.10 11.54
C THR A 46 -20.63 25.39 11.32
N ASP A 47 -21.13 25.65 10.10
CA ASP A 47 -21.97 26.81 9.81
C ASP A 47 -23.28 26.79 10.63
N ILE A 48 -23.95 25.62 10.69
CA ILE A 48 -25.15 25.44 11.51
C ILE A 48 -24.86 25.71 13.00
N ALA A 49 -23.79 25.13 13.54
CA ALA A 49 -23.40 25.31 14.94
C ALA A 49 -23.04 26.78 15.27
N LEU A 50 -22.41 27.50 14.33
CA LEU A 50 -22.10 28.92 14.49
C LEU A 50 -23.37 29.78 14.48
N GLN A 51 -24.32 29.51 13.58
CA GLN A 51 -25.59 30.23 13.51
C GLN A 51 -26.41 30.03 14.80
N GLN A 52 -26.52 28.80 15.30
CA GLN A 52 -27.20 28.50 16.55
C GLN A 52 -26.58 29.22 17.76
N ASN A 53 -25.24 29.25 17.83
CA ASN A 53 -24.54 29.97 18.88
C ASN A 53 -24.77 31.49 18.81
N ALA A 54 -24.90 32.05 17.60
CA ALA A 54 -25.23 33.46 17.42
C ALA A 54 -26.68 33.79 17.83
N GLU A 55 -27.65 32.92 17.52
CA GLU A 55 -29.07 33.11 17.83
C GLU A 55 -29.43 32.85 19.30
N SER A 56 -28.70 31.94 19.96
CA SER A 56 -28.93 31.59 21.37
C SER A 56 -28.59 32.71 22.36
N GLY A 57 -27.90 33.77 21.91
CA GLY A 57 -27.60 34.95 22.72
C GLY A 57 -28.81 35.87 22.99
N GLU A 58 -29.91 35.75 22.23
CA GLU A 58 -31.04 36.70 22.26
C GLU A 58 -32.37 36.07 22.72
N SER A 59 -32.49 34.75 22.75
CA SER A 59 -33.61 34.04 23.37
C SER A 59 -33.13 32.71 23.92
N GLY A 60 -33.19 32.52 25.24
CA GLY A 60 -32.72 31.34 25.97
C GLY A 60 -33.49 30.05 25.72
N LYS A 61 -33.75 29.73 24.45
CA LYS A 61 -34.44 28.54 23.97
C LYS A 61 -33.44 27.74 23.13
N THR A 62 -32.54 27.04 23.80
CA THR A 62 -31.67 26.05 23.16
C THR A 62 -32.58 24.97 22.60
N GLY A 63 -32.76 24.97 21.27
CA GLY A 63 -33.50 23.96 20.55
C GLY A 63 -32.87 22.58 20.77
N ASP A 64 -33.74 21.57 20.71
CA ASP A 64 -33.50 20.13 20.86
C ASP A 64 -32.63 19.57 19.70
N GLU A 65 -31.45 20.15 19.46
CA GLU A 65 -30.48 19.64 18.49
C GLU A 65 -29.33 18.92 19.19
N ASP A 66 -28.88 17.83 18.55
CA ASP A 66 -27.85 16.93 19.07
C ASP A 66 -26.51 17.67 19.19
N PRO A 67 -26.02 17.94 20.42
CA PRO A 67 -24.80 18.69 20.65
C PRO A 67 -23.54 17.96 20.17
N HIS A 68 -23.66 16.69 19.75
CA HIS A 68 -22.56 15.86 19.28
C HIS A 68 -22.53 15.69 17.75
N ARG A 69 -23.43 16.39 17.03
CA ARG A 69 -23.55 16.23 15.58
C ARG A 69 -22.27 16.66 14.87
N LEU A 70 -21.71 17.81 15.21
CA LEU A 70 -20.46 18.31 14.62
C LEU A 70 -19.29 17.36 14.91
N GLU A 71 -19.15 16.92 16.15
CA GLU A 71 -18.11 16.00 16.60
C GLU A 71 -18.16 14.71 15.78
N ARG A 72 -19.35 14.18 15.49
CA ARG A 72 -19.52 12.98 14.68
C ARG A 72 -19.02 13.16 13.25
N TYR A 73 -19.37 14.26 12.58
CA TYR A 73 -18.87 14.52 11.22
C TYR A 73 -17.37 14.79 11.20
N LEU A 74 -16.83 15.37 12.27
CA LEU A 74 -15.40 15.59 12.42
C LEU A 74 -14.65 14.27 12.63
N GLU A 75 -15.20 13.36 13.43
CA GLU A 75 -14.68 12.00 13.61
C GLU A 75 -14.72 11.21 12.28
N ASP A 76 -15.82 11.29 11.53
CA ASP A 76 -15.93 10.68 10.20
C ASP A 76 -14.87 11.24 9.23
N PHE A 77 -14.64 12.56 9.23
CA PHE A 77 -13.59 13.18 8.41
C PHE A 77 -12.17 12.70 8.79
N LEU A 78 -11.87 12.64 10.09
CA LEU A 78 -10.57 12.15 10.57
C LEU A 78 -10.37 10.68 10.19
N ASN A 79 -11.37 9.83 10.41
CA ASN A 79 -11.29 8.41 10.07
C ASN A 79 -11.06 8.17 8.56
N VAL A 80 -11.71 8.97 7.70
CA VAL A 80 -11.48 8.87 6.25
C VAL A 80 -10.09 9.39 5.87
N SER A 81 -9.58 10.40 6.58
CA SER A 81 -8.22 10.93 6.38
C SER A 81 -7.15 9.92 6.78
N ASP A 82 -7.33 9.23 7.91
CA ASP A 82 -6.43 8.15 8.36
C ASP A 82 -6.39 7.00 7.32
N GLN A 83 -7.55 6.61 6.79
CA GLN A 83 -7.63 5.59 5.74
C GLN A 83 -6.92 6.01 4.43
N LEU A 84 -6.92 7.32 4.12
CA LEU A 84 -6.18 7.85 2.98
C LEU A 84 -4.66 7.80 3.23
N GLU A 85 -4.22 8.17 4.43
CA GLU A 85 -2.81 8.08 4.84
C GLU A 85 -2.29 6.64 4.75
N ASP A 86 -3.00 5.69 5.38
CA ASP A 86 -2.67 4.26 5.34
C ASP A 86 -2.54 3.73 3.91
N LEU A 87 -3.45 4.14 3.01
CA LEU A 87 -3.39 3.74 1.61
C LEU A 87 -2.14 4.27 0.92
N LEU A 88 -1.80 5.54 1.14
CA LEU A 88 -0.62 6.18 0.54
C LEU A 88 0.68 5.53 1.05
N GLU A 89 0.77 5.22 2.33
CA GLU A 89 1.91 4.49 2.90
C GLU A 89 2.05 3.09 2.28
N SER A 90 0.94 2.35 2.17
CA SER A 90 0.92 1.04 1.54
C SER A 90 1.35 1.11 0.06
N MET A 91 0.88 2.11 -0.68
CA MET A 91 1.29 2.33 -2.08
C MET A 91 2.79 2.59 -2.19
N GLN A 92 3.36 3.42 -1.32
CA GLN A 92 4.79 3.69 -1.28
C GLN A 92 5.60 2.43 -0.96
N ALA A 93 5.14 1.63 0.01
CA ALA A 93 5.78 0.37 0.36
C ALA A 93 5.74 -0.64 -0.80
N ALA A 94 4.61 -0.72 -1.52
CA ALA A 94 4.46 -1.58 -2.70
C ALA A 94 5.39 -1.16 -3.85
N GLU A 95 5.56 0.15 -4.09
CA GLU A 95 6.52 0.67 -5.07
C GLU A 95 7.95 0.27 -4.70
N ARG A 96 8.34 0.50 -3.44
CA ARG A 96 9.65 0.10 -2.93
C ARG A 96 9.87 -1.40 -3.08
N MET A 97 8.89 -2.22 -2.75
CA MET A 97 8.96 -3.67 -2.88
C MET A 97 9.10 -4.09 -4.34
N THR A 98 8.40 -3.43 -5.27
CA THR A 98 8.51 -3.67 -6.71
C THR A 98 9.93 -3.38 -7.21
N ALA A 99 10.51 -2.24 -6.81
CA ALA A 99 11.87 -1.88 -7.18
C ALA A 99 12.91 -2.86 -6.63
N LEU A 100 12.74 -3.31 -5.37
CA LEU A 100 13.61 -4.31 -4.76
C LEU A 100 13.45 -5.68 -5.43
N SER A 101 12.23 -6.08 -5.75
CA SER A 101 11.93 -7.33 -6.46
C SER A 101 12.64 -7.36 -7.83
N GLN A 102 12.54 -6.29 -8.61
CA GLN A 102 13.24 -6.21 -9.90
C GLN A 102 14.77 -6.36 -9.78
N LYS A 103 15.35 -5.93 -8.66
CA LYS A 103 16.80 -5.95 -8.44
C LYS A 103 17.30 -7.28 -7.86
N TYR A 104 16.52 -7.90 -6.97
CA TYR A 104 17.00 -9.02 -6.17
C TYR A 104 16.24 -10.33 -6.40
N ALA A 105 15.10 -10.32 -7.08
CA ALA A 105 14.35 -11.54 -7.40
C ALA A 105 14.96 -12.23 -8.64
N PRO A 106 15.19 -13.56 -8.59
CA PRO A 106 15.65 -14.29 -9.75
C PRO A 106 14.57 -14.29 -10.86
N LYS A 107 14.95 -13.87 -12.06
CA LYS A 107 14.13 -13.98 -13.27
C LYS A 107 14.31 -15.35 -13.95
N PRO A 108 13.37 -15.80 -14.78
CA PRO A 108 13.55 -16.98 -15.63
C PRO A 108 14.84 -16.92 -16.45
N VAL A 109 15.55 -18.05 -16.53
CA VAL A 109 16.79 -18.15 -17.33
C VAL A 109 16.42 -18.41 -18.78
N SER A 110 16.95 -17.61 -19.71
CA SER A 110 16.71 -17.83 -21.14
C SER A 110 17.42 -19.10 -21.62
N SER A 111 16.72 -19.93 -22.40
CA SER A 111 17.28 -21.18 -22.96
C SER A 111 18.16 -20.93 -24.20
N THR A 112 18.03 -19.77 -24.82
CA THR A 112 18.66 -19.39 -26.09
C THR A 112 19.20 -17.96 -25.98
N ARG A 113 20.47 -17.74 -26.36
CA ARG A 113 21.15 -16.43 -26.24
C ARG A 113 20.46 -15.30 -27.00
N THR A 114 19.65 -15.64 -28.01
CA THR A 114 18.83 -14.71 -28.81
C THR A 114 17.48 -14.34 -28.18
N ASP A 115 17.04 -15.01 -27.11
CA ASP A 115 15.75 -14.76 -26.43
C ASP A 115 15.93 -14.00 -25.12
N ILE A 116 16.98 -13.18 -24.98
CA ILE A 116 17.13 -12.29 -23.83
C ILE A 116 16.12 -11.14 -23.98
N SER A 117 14.91 -11.36 -23.47
CA SER A 117 13.87 -10.32 -23.31
C SER A 117 13.99 -9.65 -21.93
N GLN A 118 13.28 -8.53 -21.71
CA GLN A 118 13.27 -7.78 -20.44
C GLN A 118 12.93 -8.64 -19.20
N ASP A 119 12.23 -9.75 -19.41
CA ASP A 119 11.75 -10.67 -18.37
C ASP A 119 12.60 -11.94 -18.20
N THR A 120 13.74 -12.03 -18.88
CA THR A 120 14.64 -13.18 -18.77
C THR A 120 16.05 -12.73 -18.41
N GLN A 121 16.83 -13.61 -17.79
CA GLN A 121 18.22 -13.35 -17.45
C GLN A 121 19.14 -14.45 -17.98
N THR A 122 20.44 -14.15 -18.03
CA THR A 122 21.42 -15.19 -18.33
C THR A 122 21.63 -16.10 -17.13
N TYR A 123 22.11 -17.33 -17.38
CA TYR A 123 22.44 -18.25 -16.30
C TYR A 123 23.53 -17.69 -15.37
N THR A 124 24.46 -16.91 -15.91
CA THR A 124 25.51 -16.23 -15.12
C THR A 124 24.92 -15.19 -14.16
N ASP A 125 23.96 -14.39 -14.64
CA ASP A 125 23.28 -13.39 -13.80
C ASP A 125 22.47 -14.07 -12.69
N TYR A 126 21.75 -15.14 -13.03
CA TYR A 126 21.04 -15.97 -12.05
C TYR A 126 21.97 -16.48 -10.95
N LEU A 127 23.13 -17.05 -11.31
CA LEU A 127 24.10 -17.55 -10.33
C LEU A 127 24.68 -16.42 -9.46
N SER A 128 24.89 -15.24 -10.03
CA SER A 128 25.34 -14.06 -9.28
C SER A 128 24.32 -13.65 -8.21
N ILE A 129 23.03 -13.55 -8.59
CA ILE A 129 21.94 -13.24 -7.67
C ILE A 129 21.81 -14.31 -6.58
N ALA A 130 21.82 -15.59 -6.96
CA ALA A 130 21.71 -16.70 -6.01
C ALA A 130 22.87 -16.70 -4.98
N ARG A 131 24.10 -16.47 -5.43
CA ARG A 131 25.27 -16.36 -4.53
C ARG A 131 25.15 -15.18 -3.58
N ASN A 132 24.70 -14.02 -4.09
CA ASN A 132 24.49 -12.83 -3.27
C ASN A 132 23.40 -13.07 -2.21
N GLN A 133 22.28 -13.71 -2.58
CA GLN A 133 21.23 -14.08 -1.63
C GLN A 133 21.74 -15.03 -0.53
N ILE A 134 22.55 -16.04 -0.89
CA ILE A 134 23.18 -16.94 0.08
C ILE A 134 24.10 -16.17 1.03
N SER A 135 24.94 -15.26 0.51
CA SER A 135 25.84 -14.43 1.33
C SER A 135 25.07 -13.60 2.35
N ILE A 136 24.05 -12.86 1.90
CA ILE A 136 23.21 -12.02 2.77
C ILE A 136 22.50 -12.88 3.83
N SER A 137 22.03 -14.07 3.45
CA SER A 137 21.37 -14.97 4.41
C SER A 137 22.32 -15.47 5.50
N ASN A 138 23.58 -15.73 5.15
CA ASN A 138 24.60 -16.11 6.14
C ASN A 138 24.94 -14.93 7.06
N GLU A 139 25.12 -13.73 6.50
CA GLU A 139 25.37 -12.52 7.30
C GLU A 139 24.23 -12.22 8.28
N LEU A 140 22.97 -12.39 7.84
CA LEU A 140 21.80 -12.23 8.69
C LEU A 140 21.77 -13.29 9.80
N GLN A 141 22.11 -14.54 9.47
CA GLN A 141 22.19 -15.61 10.46
C GLN A 141 23.24 -15.30 11.53
N ASP A 142 24.42 -14.83 11.14
CA ASP A 142 25.49 -14.46 12.07
C ASP A 142 25.05 -13.29 12.97
N LEU A 143 24.43 -12.25 12.39
CA LEU A 143 23.91 -11.10 13.14
C LEU A 143 22.85 -11.52 14.16
N LEU A 144 21.90 -12.38 13.76
CA LEU A 144 20.86 -12.89 14.66
C LEU A 144 21.46 -13.77 15.76
N ALA A 145 22.43 -14.62 15.43
CA ALA A 145 23.12 -15.46 16.41
C ALA A 145 23.86 -14.61 17.45
N ASP A 146 24.53 -13.54 17.02
CA ASP A 146 25.24 -12.62 17.91
C ASP A 146 24.28 -11.79 18.77
N PHE A 147 23.14 -11.35 18.22
CA PHE A 147 22.08 -10.71 19.00
C PHE A 147 21.54 -11.62 20.10
N VAL A 148 21.25 -12.88 19.79
CA VAL A 148 20.76 -13.86 20.77
C VAL A 148 21.81 -14.10 21.86
N LYS A 149 23.08 -14.30 21.50
CA LYS A 149 24.16 -14.46 22.48
C LYS A 149 24.29 -13.23 23.39
N SER A 150 24.23 -12.02 22.82
CA SER A 150 24.30 -10.77 23.58
C SER A 150 23.11 -10.53 24.51
N LYS A 151 21.95 -11.14 24.26
CA LYS A 151 20.76 -11.03 25.12
C LYS A 151 20.66 -12.14 26.18
N LEU A 152 21.42 -13.22 26.02
CA LEU A 152 21.47 -14.35 26.96
C LEU A 152 22.63 -14.26 27.97
N THR A 153 23.48 -13.24 27.86
CA THR A 153 24.58 -12.93 28.81
C THR A 153 24.26 -11.65 29.56
#